data_AF-A0A7V1CJS3-F1
#
_entry.id   AF-A0A7V1CJS3-F1
#
_cell.length_a   1.000
_cell.length_b   1.000
_cell.length_c   1.000
_cell.angle_alpha   90.00
_cell.angle_beta   90.00
_cell.angle_gamma   90.00
#
_symmetry.space_group_name_H-M   'P 1'
#
loop_
_entity.id
_entity.type
_entity.pdbx_description
1 polymer ?
#
loop_
_entity_poly.entity_id
_entity_poly.type
_entity_poly.pdbx_seq_one_letter_code
_entity_poly.pdbx_strand_id
1 'polypeptide(L)'
;MITYLTAGESHGKALSAIIEGLPANLKIDLEFINHELARRQLGFGRGGRMSIEKDKAEIISGLRDGLTIGSPISFLIMNKDWENWSKEMDPCDADIKETLSAPRPGHADLTGALKTGQKDLRNILERSSARQTAT
;
A
#
# COMPACT_ATOMS: atom_id res chain seq x y z
N MET A 1 -0.80 -24.26 -3.83
CA MET A 1 -0.51 -23.47 -2.62
C MET A 1 -0.84 -22.03 -2.95
N ILE A 2 -1.60 -21.33 -2.11
CA ILE A 2 -1.94 -19.92 -2.33
C ILE A 2 -0.83 -19.08 -1.72
N THR A 3 -0.31 -18.12 -2.48
CA THR A 3 0.74 -17.18 -2.08
C THR A 3 0.29 -15.77 -2.41
N TYR A 4 0.74 -14.79 -1.61
CA TYR A 4 0.48 -13.39 -1.89
C TYR A 4 1.67 -12.52 -1.52
N LEU A 5 1.81 -11.42 -2.25
CA LEU A 5 2.83 -10.40 -2.05
C LEU A 5 2.15 -9.04 -2.05
N THR A 6 2.59 -8.15 -1.16
CA THR A 6 2.14 -6.76 -1.11
C THR A 6 3.31 -5.84 -1.41
N ALA A 7 3.05 -4.72 -2.07
CA ALA A 7 4.04 -3.72 -2.45
C ALA A 7 3.47 -2.30 -2.28
N GLY A 8 4.36 -1.32 -2.22
CA GLY A 8 4.03 0.10 -2.15
C GLY A 8 4.29 0.73 -0.78
N GLU A 9 4.57 2.02 -0.86
CA GLU A 9 4.90 2.92 0.24
C GLU A 9 3.68 3.71 0.68
N SER A 10 3.71 4.15 1.95
CA SER A 10 2.65 4.94 2.56
C SER A 10 2.32 6.18 1.74
N HIS A 11 3.32 6.92 1.25
CA HIS A 11 3.11 8.11 0.43
C HIS A 11 3.59 7.93 -1.02
N GLY A 12 3.79 6.68 -1.47
CA GLY A 12 4.04 6.38 -2.88
C GLY A 12 2.78 6.56 -3.75
N LYS A 13 2.90 6.32 -5.06
CA LYS A 13 1.78 6.52 -6.01
C LYS A 13 0.58 5.59 -5.76
N ALA A 14 0.85 4.33 -5.40
CA ALA A 14 -0.15 3.32 -5.14
C ALA A 14 0.40 2.20 -4.26
N LEU A 15 -0.51 1.44 -3.67
CA LEU A 15 -0.21 0.11 -3.15
C LEU A 15 -0.58 -0.94 -4.18
N SER A 16 0.09 -2.09 -4.13
CA SER A 16 -0.25 -3.24 -4.96
C SER A 16 -0.26 -4.52 -4.14
N ALA A 17 -1.08 -5.48 -4.55
CA ALA A 17 -0.91 -6.86 -4.14
C ALA A 17 -1.04 -7.81 -5.34
N ILE A 18 -0.32 -8.92 -5.24
CA ILE A 18 -0.35 -10.02 -6.20
C ILE A 18 -0.73 -11.27 -5.42
N ILE A 19 -1.75 -11.99 -5.88
CA ILE A 19 -2.16 -13.29 -5.35
C ILE A 19 -1.97 -14.35 -6.43
N GLU A 20 -1.25 -15.41 -6.10
CA GLU A 20 -0.98 -16.55 -6.97
C GLU A 20 -1.55 -17.84 -6.36
N GLY A 21 -1.85 -18.80 -7.23
CA GLY A 21 -2.31 -20.14 -6.82
C GLY A 21 -3.81 -20.25 -6.59
N LEU A 22 -4.58 -19.24 -6.98
CA LEU A 22 -6.04 -19.31 -7.02
C LEU A 22 -6.51 -20.19 -8.19
N PRO A 23 -7.52 -21.06 -7.99
CA PRO A 23 -8.10 -21.83 -9.07
C PRO A 23 -8.80 -20.91 -10.08
N ALA A 24 -8.92 -21.37 -11.33
CA ALA A 24 -9.76 -20.70 -12.32
C ALA A 24 -11.27 -20.86 -12.00
N ASN A 25 -12.09 -19.98 -12.55
CA ASN A 25 -13.55 -19.92 -12.41
C ASN A 25 -14.07 -19.58 -11.00
N LEU A 26 -13.23 -18.99 -10.15
CA LEU A 26 -13.67 -18.40 -8.89
C LEU A 26 -14.25 -17.01 -9.16
N LYS A 27 -15.47 -16.74 -8.68
CA LYS A 27 -16.07 -15.41 -8.77
C LYS A 27 -15.42 -14.46 -7.77
N ILE A 28 -14.99 -13.30 -8.25
CA ILE A 28 -14.45 -12.22 -7.44
C ILE A 28 -15.46 -11.07 -7.44
N ASP A 29 -15.82 -10.61 -6.25
CA ASP A 29 -16.71 -9.48 -6.04
C ASP A 29 -15.89 -8.24 -5.68
N LEU A 30 -15.76 -7.32 -6.64
CA LEU A 30 -15.01 -6.08 -6.44
C LEU A 30 -15.71 -5.13 -5.44
N GLU A 31 -17.04 -5.16 -5.36
CA GLU A 31 -17.79 -4.33 -4.42
C GLU A 31 -17.59 -4.82 -2.99
N PHE A 32 -17.52 -6.14 -2.78
CA PHE A 32 -17.13 -6.71 -1.50
C PHE A 32 -15.73 -6.22 -1.07
N ILE A 33 -14.74 -6.25 -1.97
CA ILE A 33 -13.38 -5.78 -1.68
C ILE A 33 -13.39 -4.29 -1.31
N ASN A 34 -14.07 -3.45 -2.11
CA ASN A 34 -14.17 -2.02 -1.85
C ASN A 34 -14.91 -1.70 -0.54
N HIS A 35 -15.90 -2.51 -0.17
CA HIS A 35 -16.57 -2.40 1.12
C HIS A 35 -15.64 -2.72 2.29
N GLU A 36 -14.83 -3.77 2.20
CA GLU A 36 -13.83 -4.10 3.23
C GLU A 36 -12.76 -3.00 3.36
N LEU A 37 -12.32 -2.43 2.23
CA LEU A 37 -11.44 -1.26 2.22
C LEU A 37 -12.07 -0.07 2.94
N ALA A 38 -13.34 0.24 2.65
CA ALA A 38 -14.07 1.32 3.31
C ALA A 38 -14.22 1.06 4.83
N ARG A 39 -14.54 -0.18 5.24
CA ARG A 39 -14.62 -0.57 6.65
C ARG A 39 -13.31 -0.33 7.39
N ARG A 40 -12.17 -0.59 6.76
CA ARG A 40 -10.83 -0.36 7.33
C ARG A 40 -10.59 1.12 7.67
N GLN A 41 -11.20 2.03 6.92
CA GLN A 41 -11.07 3.49 7.12
C GLN A 41 -11.92 4.02 8.29
N LEU A 42 -12.86 3.22 8.82
CA LEU A 42 -13.74 3.60 9.92
C LEU A 42 -13.08 3.38 11.30
N GLY A 43 -13.71 3.94 12.33
CA GLY A 43 -13.34 3.79 13.74
C GLY A 43 -13.15 5.13 14.46
N PHE A 44 -13.60 5.21 15.71
CA PHE A 44 -13.38 6.40 16.53
C PHE A 44 -11.86 6.63 16.72
N GLY A 45 -11.42 7.87 16.54
CA GLY A 45 -9.99 8.24 16.63
C GLY A 45 -9.17 8.02 15.35
N ARG A 46 -9.79 7.64 14.22
CA ARG A 46 -9.10 7.62 12.93
C ARG A 46 -8.68 9.04 12.53
N GLY A 47 -7.41 9.19 12.16
CA GLY A 47 -6.81 10.49 11.84
C GLY A 47 -7.21 11.07 10.49
N GLY A 48 -6.77 12.31 10.24
CA GLY A 48 -7.16 13.10 9.06
C GLY A 48 -6.85 12.44 7.71
N ARG A 49 -5.85 11.55 7.63
CA ARG A 49 -5.56 10.82 6.39
C ARG A 49 -6.75 10.03 5.84
N MET A 50 -7.60 9.46 6.69
CA MET A 50 -8.79 8.74 6.24
C MET A 50 -9.89 9.67 5.70
N SER A 51 -9.79 10.99 5.91
CA SER A 51 -10.66 11.97 5.24
C SER A 51 -10.19 12.32 3.81
N ILE A 52 -8.91 12.08 3.52
CA ILE A 52 -8.30 12.31 2.19
C ILE A 52 -8.47 11.07 1.32
N GLU A 53 -8.05 9.91 1.83
CA GLU A 53 -8.04 8.65 1.09
C GLU A 53 -9.47 8.13 0.86
N LYS A 54 -9.77 7.69 -0.37
CA LYS A 54 -10.98 6.93 -0.69
C LYS A 54 -10.53 5.67 -1.42
N ASP A 55 -10.11 4.70 -0.63
CA ASP A 55 -9.47 3.49 -1.15
C ASP A 55 -10.43 2.73 -2.06
N LYS A 56 -9.96 2.40 -3.26
CA LYS A 56 -10.63 1.50 -4.20
C LYS A 56 -9.60 0.59 -4.82
N ALA A 57 -9.94 -0.69 -4.92
CA ALA A 57 -9.14 -1.65 -5.65
C ALA A 57 -9.40 -1.52 -7.15
N GLU A 58 -8.34 -1.48 -7.93
CA GLU A 58 -8.33 -1.63 -9.38
C GLU A 58 -7.69 -2.96 -9.72
N ILE A 59 -8.38 -3.80 -10.51
CA ILE A 59 -7.88 -5.11 -10.92
C ILE A 59 -7.10 -4.97 -12.22
N ILE A 60 -5.85 -5.40 -12.22
CA ILE A 60 -4.93 -5.26 -13.37
C ILE A 60 -4.76 -6.58 -14.13
N SER A 61 -4.82 -7.73 -13.44
CA SER A 61 -4.64 -9.05 -14.07
C SER A 61 -5.43 -10.16 -13.38
N GLY A 62 -5.46 -11.33 -14.00
CA GLY A 62 -5.93 -12.59 -13.38
C GLY A 62 -7.44 -12.80 -13.39
N LEU A 63 -8.22 -11.81 -13.84
CA LEU A 63 -9.67 -11.93 -14.00
C LEU A 63 -10.12 -11.69 -15.44
N ARG A 64 -11.21 -12.36 -15.81
CA ARG A 64 -12.01 -12.06 -17.00
C ARG A 64 -13.48 -12.33 -16.65
N ASP A 65 -14.36 -11.39 -16.97
CA ASP A 65 -15.80 -11.50 -16.66
C ASP A 65 -16.11 -11.76 -15.17
N GLY A 66 -15.34 -11.13 -14.28
CA GLY A 66 -15.48 -11.31 -12.83
C GLY A 66 -15.04 -12.69 -12.30
N LEU A 67 -14.49 -13.55 -13.16
CA LEU A 67 -13.97 -14.87 -12.82
C LEU A 67 -12.45 -14.89 -12.89
N THR A 68 -11.82 -15.60 -11.96
CA THR A 68 -10.39 -15.90 -12.02
C THR A 68 -10.08 -16.80 -13.22
N ILE A 69 -8.91 -16.61 -13.84
CA ILE A 69 -8.47 -17.45 -14.98
C ILE A 69 -7.31 -18.39 -14.63
N GLY A 70 -6.94 -18.48 -13.35
CA GLY A 70 -5.86 -19.32 -12.84
C GLY A 70 -4.46 -18.70 -12.94
N SER A 71 -4.31 -17.56 -13.63
CA SER A 71 -3.10 -16.74 -13.57
C SER A 71 -3.08 -15.84 -12.32
N PRO A 72 -1.92 -15.27 -11.95
CA PRO A 72 -1.83 -14.35 -10.82
C PRO A 72 -2.77 -13.16 -10.96
N ILE A 73 -3.48 -12.87 -9.87
CA ILE A 73 -4.33 -11.69 -9.76
C ILE A 73 -3.48 -10.56 -9.21
N SER A 74 -3.54 -9.40 -9.85
CA SER A 74 -2.91 -8.19 -9.33
C SER A 74 -3.93 -7.08 -9.16
N PHE A 75 -3.81 -6.35 -8.07
CA PHE A 75 -4.60 -5.16 -7.77
C PHE A 75 -3.72 -3.96 -7.47
N LEU A 76 -4.27 -2.78 -7.72
CA LEU A 76 -3.74 -1.50 -7.31
C LEU A 76 -4.73 -0.77 -6.42
N ILE A 77 -4.21 -0.04 -5.42
CA ILE A 77 -4.96 0.91 -4.61
C ILE A 77 -4.22 2.24 -4.68
N MET A 78 -4.78 3.20 -5.40
CA MET A 78 -4.16 4.52 -5.59
C MET A 78 -4.11 5.29 -4.27
N ASN A 79 -2.96 5.87 -3.95
CA ASN A 79 -2.84 6.82 -2.85
C ASN A 79 -3.25 8.21 -3.36
N LYS A 80 -4.30 8.79 -2.81
CA LYS A 80 -4.72 10.14 -3.18
C LYS A 80 -3.74 11.20 -2.71
N ASP A 81 -3.09 10.93 -1.58
CA ASP A 81 -2.11 11.86 -1.01
C ASP A 81 -0.83 11.96 -1.88
N TRP A 82 -0.65 11.07 -2.88
CA TRP A 82 0.48 11.14 -3.81
C TRP A 82 0.69 12.53 -4.43
N GLU A 83 -0.38 13.28 -4.69
CA GLU A 83 -0.26 14.64 -5.25
C GLU A 83 0.63 15.55 -4.39
N ASN A 84 0.53 15.43 -3.07
CA ASN A 84 1.31 16.20 -2.09
C ASN A 84 2.76 15.69 -1.95
N TRP A 85 2.99 14.41 -2.24
CA TRP A 85 4.27 13.73 -2.03
C TRP A 85 5.05 13.47 -3.31
N SER A 86 4.46 13.74 -4.47
CA SER A 86 4.99 13.34 -5.78
C SER A 86 6.44 13.75 -6.05
N LYS A 87 6.87 14.89 -5.49
CA LYS A 87 8.26 15.36 -5.60
C LYS A 87 9.22 14.67 -4.65
N GLU A 88 8.82 14.46 -3.40
CA GLU A 88 9.70 13.87 -2.36
C GLU A 88 9.78 12.34 -2.48
N MET A 89 8.72 11.73 -2.99
CA MET A 89 8.57 10.27 -3.14
C MET A 89 8.70 9.82 -4.61
N ASP A 90 9.23 10.66 -5.50
CA ASP A 90 9.50 10.26 -6.88
C ASP A 90 10.49 9.08 -6.90
N PRO A 91 10.20 7.99 -7.64
CA PRO A 91 11.05 6.80 -7.63
C PRO A 91 12.39 6.98 -8.36
N CYS A 92 12.53 8.03 -9.18
CA CYS A 92 13.67 8.23 -10.07
C CYS A 92 14.43 9.53 -9.77
N ASP A 93 13.72 10.61 -9.44
CA ASP A 93 14.29 11.95 -9.28
C ASP A 93 13.59 12.72 -8.14
N ALA A 94 13.83 12.26 -6.91
CA ALA A 94 13.21 12.84 -5.72
C ALA A 94 13.84 14.19 -5.31
N ASP A 95 13.00 15.21 -5.13
CA ASP A 95 13.34 16.50 -4.52
C ASP A 95 13.24 16.41 -2.99
N ILE A 96 14.26 15.83 -2.37
CA ILE A 96 14.32 15.62 -0.92
C ILE A 96 14.68 16.93 -0.21
N LYS A 97 13.69 17.54 0.44
CA LYS A 97 13.85 18.82 1.14
C LYS A 97 14.34 18.65 2.58
N GLU A 98 13.82 17.65 3.27
CA GLU A 98 14.13 17.38 4.68
C GLU A 98 14.30 15.88 4.90
N THR A 99 15.25 15.53 5.77
CA THR A 99 15.48 14.13 6.17
C THR A 99 15.09 13.94 7.63
N LEU A 100 14.59 12.75 7.94
CA LEU A 100 14.22 12.40 9.30
C LEU A 100 15.40 11.66 9.95
N SER A 101 15.87 12.16 11.08
CA SER A 101 17.02 11.59 11.80
C SER A 101 16.70 11.15 13.23
N ALA A 102 15.57 11.58 13.79
CA ALA A 102 15.13 11.23 15.14
C ALA A 102 14.15 10.04 15.11
N PRO A 103 14.53 8.84 15.59
CA PRO A 103 13.64 7.68 15.56
C PRO A 103 12.56 7.78 16.62
N ARG A 104 11.33 7.39 16.27
CA ARG A 104 10.19 7.40 17.20
C ARG A 104 10.20 6.13 18.06
N PRO A 105 10.08 6.24 19.40
CA PRO A 105 9.94 5.07 20.26
C PRO A 105 8.74 4.20 19.86
N GLY A 106 8.95 2.88 19.79
CA GLY A 106 7.91 1.91 19.41
C GLY A 106 7.70 1.73 17.90
N HIS A 107 8.38 2.51 17.05
CA HIS A 107 8.33 2.35 15.60
C HIS A 107 9.55 1.60 15.05
N ALA A 108 9.47 1.20 13.78
CA ALA A 108 10.53 0.49 13.08
C ALA A 108 11.75 1.37 12.72
N ASP A 109 11.64 2.69 12.90
CA ASP A 109 12.60 3.70 12.41
C ASP A 109 14.06 3.32 12.74
N LEU A 110 14.39 3.13 14.03
CA LEU A 110 15.77 2.87 14.47
C LEU A 110 16.30 1.53 13.96
N THR A 111 15.55 0.45 14.19
CA THR A 111 16.02 -0.91 13.84
C THR A 111 16.09 -1.11 12.33
N GLY A 112 15.15 -0.54 11.57
CA GLY A 112 15.16 -0.55 10.12
C GLY A 112 16.35 0.22 9.56
N ALA A 113 16.64 1.42 10.10
CA ALA A 113 17.78 2.22 9.67
C ALA A 113 19.11 1.51 9.93
N LEU A 114 19.30 0.95 11.13
CA LEU A 114 20.47 0.16 11.48
C LEU A 114 20.63 -1.08 10.58
N LYS A 115 19.53 -1.77 10.26
CA LYS A 115 19.54 -2.98 9.42
C LYS A 115 19.92 -2.70 7.97
N THR A 116 19.46 -1.57 7.43
CA THR A 116 19.57 -1.25 5.99
C THR A 116 20.65 -0.21 5.69
N GLY A 117 21.27 0.37 6.72
CA GLY A 117 22.27 1.43 6.59
C GLY A 117 21.69 2.77 6.12
N GLN A 118 20.37 2.95 6.22
CA GLN A 118 19.68 4.17 5.81
C GLN A 118 19.88 5.29 6.83
N LYS A 119 20.20 6.50 6.34
CA LYS A 119 20.37 7.69 7.19
C LYS A 119 19.08 8.49 7.34
N ASP A 120 18.26 8.49 6.30
CA ASP A 120 16.92 9.07 6.34
C ASP A 120 15.92 8.01 6.80
N LEU A 121 15.32 8.25 7.96
CA LEU A 121 14.33 7.38 8.56
C LEU A 121 13.02 7.34 7.77
N ARG A 122 12.79 8.28 6.84
CA ARG A 122 11.66 8.23 5.91
C ARG A 122 11.61 6.92 5.13
N ASN A 123 12.76 6.47 4.63
CA ASN A 123 12.85 5.21 3.87
C ASN A 123 12.35 3.99 4.65
N ILE A 124 12.37 4.05 5.99
CA ILE A 124 11.87 2.97 6.86
C ILE A 124 10.38 3.15 7.17
N LEU A 125 9.96 4.37 7.52
CA LEU A 125 8.58 4.62 7.94
C LEU A 125 7.58 4.45 6.79
N GLU A 126 7.99 4.75 5.56
CA GLU A 126 7.12 4.64 4.39
C GLU A 126 6.63 3.21 4.16
N ARG A 127 7.49 2.21 4.37
CA ARG A 127 7.13 0.80 4.20
C ARG A 127 6.63 0.11 5.48
N SER A 128 7.09 0.54 6.65
CA SER A 128 6.62 -0.02 7.94
C SER A 128 5.27 0.53 8.40
N SER A 129 4.75 1.55 7.69
CA SER A 129 3.44 2.14 7.94
C SER A 129 2.29 1.13 7.84
N ALA A 130 1.29 1.28 8.72
CA ALA A 130 0.05 0.53 8.65
C ALA A 130 -0.76 0.77 7.37
N ARG A 131 -0.36 1.73 6.50
CA ARG A 131 -0.96 1.90 5.17
C ARG A 131 -0.90 0.60 4.35
N GLN A 132 0.14 -0.21 4.52
CA GLN A 132 0.26 -1.53 3.89
C GLN A 132 -0.94 -2.44 4.17
N THR A 133 -1.64 -2.31 5.30
CA THR A 133 -2.82 -3.15 5.64
C THR A 133 -4.03 -2.98 4.73
N ALA A 134 -3.99 -2.03 3.78
CA ALA A 134 -4.99 -1.92 2.73
C ALA A 134 -4.83 -2.98 1.64
N THR A 135 -3.64 -3.58 1.50
CA THR A 135 -3.37 -4.68 0.56
C THR A 135 -3.25 -6.02 1.26
#